data_AF-A0A9E7RVY6-F1
#
_entry.id   AF-A0A9E7RVY6-F1
#
_cell.length_a   1.000
_cell.length_b   1.000
_cell.length_c   1.000
_cell.angle_alpha   90.00
_cell.angle_beta   90.00
_cell.angle_gamma   90.00
#
_symmetry.space_group_name_H-M   'P 1'
#
loop_
_entity.id
_entity.type
_entity.pdbx_description
1 polymer ?
#
loop_
_entity_poly.entity_id
_entity_poly.type
_entity_poly.pdbx_seq_one_letter_code
_entity_poly.pdbx_strand_id
1 'polypeptide(L)'
;MVMDYLMRKVLGFFLGYRVLSIGTKYMPTNSTEREYVEMLNYTKTMLIEIKRAHINTSNIFDNLTKEIGTENLPENRKFIELKPAENRVDEYALLSNIIMGSDRYLYIEVFDGGRITDDFAEIITGEHGKIIEKSPKEVLARFLSKNDAIRVAIKIIGAGSQRGINVRAAAGMTGAAAIERAINLNREIGEVPGVGFTKLGGEFAIIFTNEFKPSRGEPSYRDNYLFIDVMDSTGFIEEHGRDTLVEIMNDIKVYMEKKCHGKIEGYREGGDDLIANFPTKDMALRAGIDSAWHAMDSGANIRVGIGRTRREAGERAQLADNIKLWNPTSIMVFDVADGIYGYFIPSPFTRSVMDFLMNRKAAVLLIFIFVFTATFLGWNMGHWEFGLIAILLAVIYAVTA
;
A
#
# COMPACT_ATOMS: atom_id res chain seq x y z
N MET A 1 -3.62 23.37 4.62
CA MET A 1 -2.48 22.81 5.37
C MET A 1 -2.71 22.77 6.89
N VAL A 2 -3.02 23.89 7.55
CA VAL A 2 -3.20 23.93 9.02
C VAL A 2 -4.41 23.09 9.49
N MET A 3 -5.56 23.21 8.83
CA MET A 3 -6.78 22.46 9.22
C MET A 3 -6.62 20.94 9.05
N ASP A 4 -5.99 20.50 7.97
CA ASP A 4 -5.69 19.09 7.71
C ASP A 4 -4.75 18.50 8.80
N TYR A 5 -3.76 19.27 9.25
CA TYR A 5 -2.89 18.87 10.35
C TYR A 5 -3.66 18.75 11.68
N LEU A 6 -4.52 19.74 11.98
CA LEU A 6 -5.31 19.76 13.20
C LEU A 6 -6.33 18.61 13.24
N MET A 7 -7.01 18.37 12.13
CA MET A 7 -7.98 17.28 11.97
C MET A 7 -7.32 15.92 12.13
N ARG A 8 -6.14 15.70 11.52
CA ARG A 8 -5.36 14.47 11.73
C ARG A 8 -4.98 14.25 13.19
N LYS A 9 -4.64 15.31 13.92
CA LYS A 9 -4.36 15.21 15.37
C LYS A 9 -5.60 14.87 16.19
N VAL A 10 -6.73 15.52 15.91
CA VAL A 10 -7.98 15.29 16.62
C VAL A 10 -8.48 13.87 16.37
N LEU A 11 -8.57 13.46 15.09
CA LEU A 11 -8.98 12.10 14.72
C LEU A 11 -7.99 11.05 15.25
N GLY A 12 -6.69 11.35 15.21
CA GLY A 12 -5.68 10.45 15.78
C GLY A 12 -5.78 10.30 17.29
N PHE A 13 -6.17 11.35 18.01
CA PHE A 13 -6.46 11.27 19.44
C PHE A 13 -7.66 10.35 19.72
N PHE A 14 -8.75 10.47 18.97
CA PHE A 14 -9.93 9.62 19.14
C PHE A 14 -9.69 8.16 18.70
N LEU A 15 -8.89 7.95 17.66
CA LEU A 15 -8.53 6.60 17.19
C LEU A 15 -7.49 5.91 18.08
N GLY A 16 -6.71 6.66 18.86
CA GLY A 16 -5.54 6.14 19.56
C GLY A 16 -4.33 5.85 18.64
N TYR A 17 -4.40 6.23 17.36
CA TYR A 17 -3.37 6.01 16.36
C TYR A 17 -3.02 7.28 15.62
N ARG A 18 -1.79 7.38 15.12
CA ARG A 18 -1.37 8.53 14.35
C ARG A 18 -2.00 8.49 12.95
N VAL A 19 -2.79 9.50 12.61
CA VAL A 19 -3.30 9.68 11.24
C VAL A 19 -2.23 10.36 10.39
N LEU A 20 -1.74 9.66 9.38
CA LEU A 20 -0.73 10.15 8.44
C LEU A 20 -1.34 11.01 7.34
N SER A 21 -2.50 10.63 6.82
CA SER A 21 -3.23 11.37 5.79
C SER A 21 -4.74 11.19 5.92
N ILE A 22 -5.49 12.10 5.30
CA ILE A 22 -6.93 12.01 5.11
C ILE A 22 -7.18 12.30 3.64
N GLY A 23 -7.71 11.30 2.92
CA GLY A 23 -7.68 11.28 1.47
C GLY A 23 -6.24 11.29 0.93
N THR A 24 -6.10 11.74 -0.31
CA THR A 24 -4.83 11.77 -1.04
C THR A 24 -4.65 13.05 -1.85
N LYS A 25 -3.39 13.44 -2.02
CA LYS A 25 -2.98 14.50 -2.96
C LYS A 25 -2.33 13.94 -4.23
N TYR A 26 -2.40 12.62 -4.43
CA TYR A 26 -1.87 11.99 -5.62
C TYR A 26 -2.51 12.57 -6.89
N MET A 27 -1.67 12.97 -7.85
CA MET A 27 -2.12 13.53 -9.12
C MET A 27 -2.25 12.39 -10.14
N PRO A 28 -3.47 11.97 -10.50
CA PRO A 28 -3.67 10.82 -11.36
C PRO A 28 -3.26 11.12 -12.80
N THR A 29 -2.59 10.17 -13.43
CA THR A 29 -2.10 10.25 -14.82
C THR A 29 -2.95 9.43 -15.79
N ASN A 30 -3.83 8.56 -15.30
CA ASN A 30 -4.77 7.75 -16.09
C ASN A 30 -6.15 7.65 -15.41
N SER A 31 -7.12 7.02 -16.08
CA SER A 31 -8.51 6.90 -15.62
C SER A 31 -8.65 6.07 -14.35
N THR A 32 -7.96 4.94 -14.26
CA THR A 32 -7.96 4.08 -13.08
C THR A 32 -7.39 4.82 -11.88
N GLU A 33 -6.27 5.52 -12.05
CA GLU A 33 -5.70 6.37 -11.00
C GLU A 33 -6.66 7.45 -10.54
N ARG A 34 -7.42 8.04 -11.45
CA ARG A 34 -8.39 9.07 -11.11
C ARG A 34 -9.52 8.52 -10.25
N GLU A 35 -10.06 7.37 -10.61
CA GLU A 35 -11.14 6.71 -9.86
C GLU A 35 -10.74 6.43 -8.40
N TYR A 36 -9.56 5.84 -8.17
CA TYR A 36 -9.06 5.59 -6.81
C TYR A 36 -8.82 6.89 -6.02
N VAL A 37 -8.25 7.92 -6.66
CA VAL A 37 -8.04 9.23 -6.02
C VAL A 37 -9.36 9.88 -5.62
N GLU A 38 -10.35 9.84 -6.51
CA GLU A 38 -11.69 10.35 -6.26
C GLU A 38 -12.36 9.58 -5.12
N MET A 39 -12.30 8.25 -5.14
CA MET A 39 -12.87 7.40 -4.09
C MET A 39 -12.22 7.62 -2.72
N LEU A 40 -10.89 7.69 -2.63
CA LEU A 40 -10.19 7.98 -1.36
C LEU A 40 -10.56 9.35 -0.80
N ASN A 41 -10.68 10.35 -1.66
CA ASN A 41 -11.02 11.71 -1.26
C ASN A 41 -12.50 11.85 -0.90
N TYR A 42 -13.39 11.20 -1.65
CA TYR A 42 -14.82 11.16 -1.39
C TYR A 42 -15.12 10.46 -0.07
N THR A 43 -14.48 9.31 0.16
CA THR A 43 -14.64 8.55 1.42
C THR A 43 -13.81 9.11 2.56
N LYS A 44 -12.98 10.14 2.34
CA LYS A 44 -12.05 10.70 3.35
C LYS A 44 -11.21 9.60 4.01
N THR A 45 -10.85 8.57 3.24
CA THR A 45 -10.11 7.41 3.75
C THR A 45 -8.82 7.87 4.42
N MET A 46 -8.57 7.37 5.62
CA MET A 46 -7.46 7.78 6.46
C MET A 46 -6.37 6.73 6.45
N LEU A 47 -5.13 7.14 6.14
CA LEU A 47 -3.97 6.29 6.41
C LEU A 47 -3.56 6.46 7.87
N ILE A 48 -3.59 5.38 8.63
CA ILE A 48 -3.19 5.35 10.03
C ILE A 48 -1.91 4.54 10.23
N GLU A 49 -1.06 5.00 11.14
CA GLU A 49 0.16 4.32 11.59
C GLU A 49 -0.16 3.54 12.88
N ILE A 50 -0.29 2.21 12.75
CA ILE A 50 -0.55 1.30 13.88
C ILE A 50 0.78 0.95 14.56
N LYS A 51 1.80 0.65 13.74
CA LYS A 51 3.18 0.43 14.17
C LYS A 51 4.12 1.09 13.17
N ARG A 52 4.92 2.05 13.64
CA ARG A 52 5.88 2.76 12.82
C ARG A 52 6.94 1.80 12.24
N ALA A 53 7.27 2.01 10.97
CA ALA A 53 8.37 1.31 10.30
C ALA A 53 9.75 1.87 10.74
N HIS A 54 10.73 0.99 10.94
CA HIS A 54 12.12 1.36 11.17
C HIS A 54 12.85 1.39 9.83
N ILE A 55 12.78 2.53 9.16
CA ILE A 55 13.38 2.73 7.85
C ILE A 55 14.85 3.09 8.04
N ASN A 56 15.72 2.11 7.86
CA ASN A 56 17.16 2.29 7.74
C ASN A 56 17.72 1.31 6.71
N THR A 57 18.96 1.56 6.28
CA THR A 57 19.63 0.82 5.22
C THR A 57 19.79 -0.66 5.53
N SER A 58 20.17 -1.02 6.76
CA SER A 58 20.28 -2.42 7.19
C SER A 58 18.96 -3.15 7.05
N ASN A 59 17.87 -2.57 7.57
CA ASN A 59 16.54 -3.15 7.51
C ASN A 59 16.03 -3.28 6.07
N ILE A 60 16.36 -2.34 5.19
CA ILE A 60 16.00 -2.43 3.77
C ILE A 60 16.69 -3.63 3.12
N PHE A 61 17.99 -3.81 3.35
CA PHE A 61 18.74 -4.94 2.80
C PHE A 61 18.36 -6.29 3.42
N ASP A 62 18.07 -6.33 4.72
CA ASP A 62 17.58 -7.53 5.39
C ASP A 62 16.21 -7.94 4.85
N ASN A 63 15.31 -6.97 4.67
CA ASN A 63 14.00 -7.23 4.08
C ASN A 63 14.12 -7.69 2.63
N LEU A 64 14.99 -7.05 1.83
CA LEU A 64 15.25 -7.44 0.46
C LEU A 64 15.82 -8.87 0.37
N THR A 65 16.77 -9.20 1.25
CA THR A 65 17.38 -10.53 1.32
C THR A 65 16.33 -11.59 1.63
N LYS A 66 15.45 -11.32 2.61
CA LYS A 66 14.31 -12.19 2.92
C LYS A 66 13.26 -12.24 1.81
N GLU A 67 13.15 -11.20 0.99
CA GLU A 67 12.16 -11.09 -0.10
C GLU A 67 12.61 -11.84 -1.36
N ILE A 68 13.90 -11.77 -1.68
CA ILE A 68 14.51 -12.44 -2.83
C ILE A 68 14.82 -13.91 -2.52
N GLY A 69 15.07 -14.24 -1.25
CA GLY A 69 15.58 -15.54 -0.84
C GLY A 69 17.10 -15.51 -0.73
N THR A 70 17.65 -15.97 0.40
CA THR A 70 19.09 -15.99 0.67
C THR A 70 19.88 -16.81 -0.35
N GLU A 71 19.27 -17.90 -0.83
CA GLU A 71 19.76 -18.81 -1.84
C GLU A 71 19.90 -18.16 -3.22
N ASN A 72 19.17 -17.08 -3.49
CA ASN A 72 19.24 -16.32 -4.74
C ASN A 72 20.29 -15.21 -4.72
N LEU A 73 20.96 -15.00 -3.57
CA LEU A 73 21.93 -13.95 -3.36
C LEU A 73 23.34 -14.54 -3.17
N PRO A 74 24.28 -14.30 -4.12
CA PRO A 74 25.68 -14.71 -3.98
C PRO A 74 26.33 -14.21 -2.68
N GLU A 75 27.26 -14.99 -2.13
CA GLU A 75 27.99 -14.62 -0.91
C GLU A 75 28.90 -13.39 -1.10
N ASN A 76 29.46 -13.23 -2.31
CA ASN A 76 30.36 -12.13 -2.67
C ASN A 76 29.66 -10.81 -3.03
N ARG A 77 28.37 -10.68 -2.69
CA ARG A 77 27.59 -9.46 -2.91
C ARG A 77 28.05 -8.33 -2.00
N LYS A 78 27.96 -7.10 -2.48
CA LYS A 78 28.03 -5.90 -1.62
C LYS A 78 26.77 -5.07 -1.82
N PHE A 79 26.18 -4.68 -0.70
CA PHE A 79 25.05 -3.75 -0.69
C PHE A 79 25.58 -2.31 -0.65
N ILE A 80 25.06 -1.47 -1.52
CA ILE A 80 25.43 -0.05 -1.62
C ILE A 80 24.18 0.80 -1.49
N GLU A 81 24.26 1.79 -0.62
CA GLU A 81 23.31 2.88 -0.54
C GLU A 81 23.87 4.05 -1.36
N LEU A 82 23.15 4.44 -2.40
CA LEU A 82 23.49 5.62 -3.20
C LEU A 82 22.80 6.86 -2.64
N LYS A 83 21.56 6.69 -2.19
CA LYS A 83 20.75 7.75 -1.60
C LYS A 83 19.95 7.19 -0.42
N PRO A 84 19.97 7.85 0.75
CA PRO A 84 19.21 7.41 1.91
C PRO A 84 17.72 7.36 1.63
N ALA A 85 17.07 6.35 2.21
CA ALA A 85 15.62 6.29 2.26
C ALA A 85 15.05 7.41 3.13
N GLU A 86 13.86 7.89 2.77
CA GLU A 86 13.14 8.83 3.61
C GLU A 86 12.66 8.11 4.88
N ASN A 87 12.93 8.67 6.06
CA ASN A 87 12.47 8.10 7.33
C ASN A 87 10.99 8.45 7.62
N ARG A 88 10.15 8.30 6.61
CA ARG A 88 8.70 8.45 6.68
C ARG A 88 8.02 7.56 5.66
N VAL A 89 6.85 7.08 6.01
CA VAL A 89 5.91 6.50 5.05
C VAL A 89 5.03 7.62 4.53
N ASP A 90 5.08 7.86 3.22
CA ASP A 90 4.25 8.83 2.53
C ASP A 90 3.03 8.12 1.93
N GLU A 91 1.84 8.66 2.17
CA GLU A 91 0.62 8.13 1.58
C GLU A 91 0.69 8.18 0.05
N TYR A 92 1.33 9.19 -0.54
CA TYR A 92 1.51 9.27 -1.98
C TYR A 92 2.28 8.04 -2.52
N ALA A 93 3.34 7.63 -1.81
CA ALA A 93 4.15 6.48 -2.20
C ALA A 93 3.42 5.15 -1.97
N LEU A 94 2.57 5.06 -0.94
CA LEU A 94 1.74 3.88 -0.71
C LEU A 94 0.65 3.75 -1.76
N LEU A 95 -0.05 4.85 -2.03
CA LEU A 95 -1.12 4.88 -2.99
C LEU A 95 -0.60 4.60 -4.40
N SER A 96 0.55 5.16 -4.77
CA SER A 96 1.23 4.81 -6.02
C SER A 96 1.52 3.31 -6.11
N ASN A 97 1.96 2.65 -5.04
CA ASN A 97 2.15 1.19 -5.06
C ASN A 97 0.83 0.41 -5.17
N ILE A 98 -0.27 0.93 -4.61
CA ILE A 98 -1.59 0.29 -4.69
C ILE A 98 -2.22 0.48 -6.07
N ILE A 99 -2.09 1.66 -6.67
CA ILE A 99 -2.78 2.02 -7.91
C ILE A 99 -1.95 1.77 -9.18
N MET A 100 -0.62 1.97 -9.16
CA MET A 100 0.22 1.81 -10.37
C MET A 100 0.60 0.35 -10.64
N GLY A 101 0.35 -0.53 -9.68
CA GLY A 101 0.67 -1.95 -9.78
C GLY A 101 2.08 -2.30 -9.31
N SER A 102 2.31 -3.58 -9.03
CA SER A 102 3.64 -4.10 -8.67
C SER A 102 4.55 -4.34 -9.86
N ASP A 103 4.03 -4.24 -11.10
CA ASP A 103 4.80 -4.43 -12.33
C ASP A 103 6.07 -3.59 -12.29
N ARG A 104 7.22 -4.20 -12.56
CA ARG A 104 8.50 -3.49 -12.67
C ARG A 104 9.17 -3.76 -13.99
N TYR A 105 9.77 -2.71 -14.53
CA TYR A 105 10.66 -2.79 -15.67
C TYR A 105 12.05 -3.14 -15.17
N LEU A 106 12.65 -4.12 -15.83
CA LEU A 106 14.04 -4.51 -15.67
C LEU A 106 14.79 -4.07 -16.93
N TYR A 107 15.69 -3.11 -16.78
CA TYR A 107 16.65 -2.75 -17.83
C TYR A 107 17.96 -3.46 -17.58
N ILE A 108 18.57 -3.97 -18.64
CA ILE A 108 19.83 -4.72 -18.64
C ILE A 108 20.71 -4.14 -19.73
N GLU A 109 21.98 -3.87 -19.39
CA GLU A 109 23.00 -3.33 -20.28
C GLU A 109 24.26 -4.22 -20.21
N VAL A 110 24.85 -4.47 -21.37
CA VAL A 110 26.10 -5.22 -21.54
C VAL A 110 27.21 -4.28 -22.00
N PHE A 111 28.28 -4.14 -21.20
CA PHE A 111 29.36 -3.19 -21.47
C PHE A 111 30.26 -3.65 -22.64
N ASP A 112 30.74 -4.89 -22.59
CA ASP A 112 31.85 -5.37 -23.44
C ASP A 112 31.43 -6.01 -24.79
N GLY A 113 30.21 -5.74 -25.28
CA GLY A 113 29.79 -6.10 -26.64
C GLY A 113 29.59 -7.60 -26.92
N GLY A 114 29.49 -8.44 -25.89
CA GLY A 114 29.09 -9.83 -26.04
C GLY A 114 27.65 -9.98 -26.55
N ARG A 115 27.44 -10.78 -27.59
CA ARG A 115 26.09 -11.14 -28.08
C ARG A 115 25.50 -12.25 -27.19
N ILE A 116 24.95 -11.85 -26.05
CA ILE A 116 24.33 -12.76 -25.06
C ILE A 116 22.87 -12.36 -24.75
N THR A 117 22.37 -11.28 -25.36
CA THR A 117 21.01 -10.78 -25.08
C THR A 117 19.91 -11.75 -25.50
N ASP A 118 20.17 -12.67 -26.43
CA ASP A 118 19.27 -13.78 -26.77
C ASP A 118 19.11 -14.75 -25.60
N ASP A 119 20.22 -15.24 -25.02
CA ASP A 119 20.21 -16.10 -23.85
C ASP A 119 19.57 -15.40 -22.63
N PHE A 120 19.79 -14.09 -22.48
CA PHE A 120 19.14 -13.31 -21.44
C PHE A 120 17.63 -13.25 -21.65
N ALA A 121 17.17 -13.10 -22.90
CA ALA A 121 15.75 -13.12 -23.21
C ALA A 121 15.10 -14.49 -22.93
N GLU A 122 15.82 -15.60 -23.17
CA GLU A 122 15.37 -16.94 -22.79
C GLU A 122 15.23 -17.09 -21.27
N ILE A 123 16.22 -16.62 -20.49
CA ILE A 123 16.17 -16.62 -19.03
C ILE A 123 14.97 -15.81 -18.54
N ILE A 124 14.77 -14.60 -19.07
CA ILE A 124 13.67 -13.71 -18.68
C ILE A 124 12.32 -14.37 -18.95
N THR A 125 12.14 -14.92 -20.15
CA THR A 125 10.87 -15.54 -20.55
C THR A 125 10.59 -16.82 -19.75
N GLY A 126 11.63 -17.62 -19.46
CA GLY A 126 11.53 -18.80 -18.61
C GLY A 126 11.18 -18.47 -17.15
N GLU A 127 11.51 -17.26 -16.68
CA GLU A 127 11.14 -16.72 -15.36
C GLU A 127 9.84 -15.88 -15.41
N HIS A 128 9.00 -16.11 -16.43
CA HIS A 128 7.70 -15.44 -16.63
C HIS A 128 7.78 -13.91 -16.86
N GLY A 129 8.96 -13.38 -17.18
CA GLY A 129 9.12 -12.01 -17.60
C GLY A 129 8.67 -11.80 -19.05
N LYS A 130 8.15 -10.61 -19.36
CA LYS A 130 7.78 -10.21 -20.72
C LYS A 130 8.84 -9.29 -21.31
N ILE A 131 9.43 -9.67 -22.43
CA ILE A 131 10.34 -8.80 -23.19
C ILE A 131 9.53 -7.63 -23.79
N ILE A 132 10.02 -6.41 -23.58
CA ILE A 132 9.44 -5.18 -24.13
C ILE A 132 10.29 -4.71 -25.30
N GLU A 133 11.60 -4.59 -25.09
CA GLU A 133 12.58 -4.21 -26.11
C GLU A 133 13.85 -5.05 -25.95
N LYS A 134 14.51 -5.34 -27.07
CA LYS A 134 15.78 -6.08 -27.10
C LYS A 134 16.66 -5.53 -28.21
N SER A 135 17.91 -5.23 -27.85
CA SER A 135 18.98 -4.87 -28.77
C SER A 135 20.17 -5.84 -28.55
N PRO A 136 21.24 -5.75 -29.36
CA PRO A 136 22.43 -6.58 -29.16
C PRO A 136 23.15 -6.36 -27.81
N LYS A 137 22.93 -5.21 -27.15
CA LYS A 137 23.59 -4.85 -25.89
C LYS A 137 22.63 -4.57 -24.74
N GLU A 138 21.35 -4.41 -25.03
CA GLU A 138 20.37 -3.99 -24.04
C GLU A 138 19.13 -4.88 -24.09
N VAL A 139 18.53 -5.11 -22.93
CA VAL A 139 17.23 -5.77 -22.81
C VAL A 139 16.37 -4.99 -21.85
N LEU A 140 15.15 -4.68 -22.27
CA LEU A 140 14.11 -4.14 -21.42
C LEU A 140 13.01 -5.18 -21.28
N ALA A 141 12.75 -5.60 -20.05
CA ALA A 141 11.72 -6.57 -19.70
C ALA A 141 10.77 -6.04 -18.65
N ARG A 142 9.60 -6.66 -18.54
CA ARG A 142 8.59 -6.38 -17.51
C ARG A 142 8.32 -7.63 -16.68
N PHE A 143 8.34 -7.46 -15.36
CA PHE A 143 8.04 -8.48 -14.36
C PHE A 143 6.86 -8.04 -13.50
N LEU A 144 6.16 -9.00 -12.88
CA LEU A 144 5.03 -8.72 -11.99
C LEU A 144 5.44 -8.04 -10.69
N SER A 145 6.69 -8.19 -10.25
CA SER A 145 7.16 -7.59 -9.01
C SER A 145 8.59 -7.08 -9.11
N LYS A 146 8.92 -6.14 -8.21
CA LYS A 146 10.29 -5.64 -8.03
C LYS A 146 11.25 -6.75 -7.62
N ASN A 147 10.79 -7.66 -6.78
CA ASN A 147 11.64 -8.69 -6.21
C ASN A 147 11.99 -9.73 -7.28
N ASP A 148 11.04 -10.06 -8.17
CA ASP A 148 11.31 -10.91 -9.33
C ASP A 148 12.26 -10.24 -10.31
N ALA A 149 12.05 -8.96 -10.62
CA ALA A 149 12.96 -8.20 -11.47
C ALA A 149 14.40 -8.21 -10.92
N ILE A 150 14.59 -7.99 -9.61
CA ILE A 150 15.92 -8.01 -8.98
C ILE A 150 16.49 -9.44 -8.96
N ARG A 151 15.69 -10.46 -8.61
CA ARG A 151 16.15 -11.87 -8.60
C ARG A 151 16.64 -12.30 -9.99
N VAL A 152 15.84 -12.02 -11.02
CA VAL A 152 16.19 -12.37 -12.41
C VAL A 152 17.39 -11.55 -12.89
N ALA A 153 17.50 -10.28 -12.49
CA ALA A 153 18.71 -9.49 -12.74
C ALA A 153 19.97 -10.16 -12.19
N ILE A 154 19.93 -10.65 -10.95
CA ILE A 154 21.07 -11.36 -10.33
C ILE A 154 21.41 -12.63 -11.11
N LYS A 155 20.40 -13.38 -11.57
CA LYS A 155 20.58 -14.58 -12.40
C LYS A 155 21.27 -14.25 -13.73
N ILE A 156 20.85 -13.16 -14.38
CA ILE A 156 21.42 -12.69 -15.64
C ILE A 156 22.85 -12.19 -15.46
N ILE A 157 23.12 -11.42 -14.39
CA ILE A 157 24.47 -10.96 -14.06
C ILE A 157 25.40 -12.17 -13.83
N GLY A 158 24.95 -13.20 -13.11
CA GLY A 158 25.74 -14.43 -12.95
C GLY A 158 26.01 -15.14 -14.29
N ALA A 159 25.02 -15.17 -15.19
CA ALA A 159 25.18 -15.81 -16.50
C ALA A 159 26.17 -15.04 -17.40
N GLY A 160 26.15 -13.70 -17.35
CA GLY A 160 27.17 -12.87 -18.00
C GLY A 160 28.54 -13.06 -17.37
N SER A 161 28.61 -13.08 -16.04
CA SER A 161 29.84 -13.22 -15.28
C SER A 161 30.60 -14.51 -15.60
N GLN A 162 29.90 -15.64 -15.75
CA GLN A 162 30.48 -16.92 -16.20
C GLN A 162 31.13 -16.89 -17.58
N ARG A 163 30.81 -15.88 -18.39
CA ARG A 163 31.37 -15.67 -19.73
C ARG A 163 32.34 -14.50 -19.79
N GLY A 164 32.73 -13.96 -18.63
CA GLY A 164 33.58 -12.78 -18.54
C GLY A 164 32.90 -11.51 -19.07
N ILE A 165 31.57 -11.46 -19.07
CA ILE A 165 30.79 -10.32 -19.57
C ILE A 165 30.25 -9.54 -18.37
N ASN A 166 30.59 -8.25 -18.31
CA ASN A 166 30.05 -7.34 -17.31
C ASN A 166 28.62 -6.92 -17.68
N VAL A 167 27.70 -7.12 -16.74
CA VAL A 167 26.28 -6.83 -16.91
C VAL A 167 25.80 -5.87 -15.85
N ARG A 168 25.19 -4.77 -16.29
CA ARG A 168 24.45 -3.84 -15.45
C ARG A 168 22.97 -4.11 -15.57
N ALA A 169 22.28 -4.04 -14.44
CA ALA A 169 20.84 -4.09 -14.42
C ALA A 169 20.24 -2.99 -13.53
N ALA A 170 19.00 -2.61 -13.78
CA ALA A 170 18.24 -1.74 -12.91
C ALA A 170 16.74 -2.04 -12.97
N ALA A 171 16.10 -2.04 -11.81
CA ALA A 171 14.66 -2.15 -11.67
C ALA A 171 14.01 -0.77 -11.51
N GLY A 172 12.92 -0.53 -12.22
CA GLY A 172 12.18 0.74 -12.21
C GLY A 172 10.66 0.55 -12.33
N MET A 173 9.90 1.57 -11.93
CA MET A 173 8.44 1.62 -12.14
C MET A 173 8.09 1.70 -13.63
N THR A 174 8.95 2.36 -14.41
CA THR A 174 8.83 2.52 -15.87
C THR A 174 10.15 2.14 -16.53
N GLY A 175 10.14 1.89 -17.84
CA GLY A 175 11.37 1.62 -18.60
C GLY A 175 12.37 2.78 -18.50
N ALA A 176 11.90 4.02 -18.66
CA ALA A 176 12.74 5.21 -18.51
C ALA A 176 13.36 5.30 -17.10
N ALA A 177 12.58 5.05 -16.04
CA ALA A 177 13.09 5.07 -14.67
C ALA A 177 14.08 3.93 -14.38
N ALA A 178 14.02 2.81 -15.10
CA ALA A 178 15.00 1.74 -15.01
C ALA A 178 16.31 2.14 -15.72
N ILE A 179 16.22 2.71 -16.93
CA ILE A 179 17.36 3.20 -17.72
C ILE A 179 18.11 4.32 -16.98
N GLU A 180 17.39 5.35 -16.54
CA GLU A 180 17.97 6.47 -15.78
C GLU A 180 18.73 5.96 -14.54
N ARG A 181 18.20 4.94 -13.87
CA ARG A 181 18.85 4.34 -12.71
C ARG A 181 20.10 3.57 -13.05
N ALA A 182 20.12 2.85 -14.17
CA ALA A 182 21.35 2.20 -14.65
C ALA A 182 22.42 3.25 -15.00
N ILE A 183 22.04 4.34 -15.67
CA ILE A 183 22.94 5.45 -16.00
C ILE A 183 23.51 6.08 -14.73
N ASN A 184 22.67 6.40 -13.74
CA ASN A 184 23.12 6.99 -12.48
C ASN A 184 24.02 6.02 -11.71
N LEU A 185 23.68 4.73 -11.70
CA LEU A 185 24.52 3.71 -11.06
C LEU A 185 25.91 3.63 -11.73
N ASN A 186 25.98 3.69 -13.06
CA ASN A 186 27.27 3.75 -13.78
C ASN A 186 28.09 4.99 -13.41
N ARG A 187 27.45 6.14 -13.23
CA ARG A 187 28.14 7.37 -12.79
C ARG A 187 28.70 7.27 -11.38
N GLU A 188 27.98 6.65 -10.46
CA GLU A 188 28.34 6.57 -9.05
C GLU A 188 29.38 5.48 -8.74
N ILE A 189 29.28 4.32 -9.38
CA ILE A 189 30.12 3.14 -9.05
C ILE A 189 30.89 2.55 -10.23
N GLY A 190 30.84 3.18 -11.41
CA GLY A 190 31.49 2.70 -12.63
C GLY A 190 30.81 1.49 -13.27
N GLU A 191 31.48 0.85 -14.23
CA GLU A 191 31.00 -0.32 -15.00
C GLU A 191 31.13 -1.65 -14.22
N VAL A 192 30.74 -1.63 -12.94
CA VAL A 192 30.78 -2.82 -12.06
C VAL A 192 29.47 -3.61 -12.16
N PRO A 193 29.50 -4.94 -12.36
CA PRO A 193 28.28 -5.74 -12.41
C PRO A 193 27.39 -5.57 -11.18
N GLY A 194 26.10 -5.35 -11.40
CA GLY A 194 25.17 -5.11 -10.29
C GLY A 194 23.79 -4.64 -10.73
N VAL A 195 22.86 -4.69 -9.78
CA VAL A 195 21.45 -4.32 -9.96
C VAL A 195 21.09 -3.12 -9.08
N GLY A 196 20.63 -2.03 -9.70
CA GLY A 196 20.11 -0.84 -9.02
C GLY A 196 18.59 -0.86 -8.82
N PHE A 197 18.09 -0.35 -7.70
CA PHE A 197 16.66 -0.27 -7.42
C PHE A 197 16.32 0.85 -6.42
N THR A 198 15.04 1.20 -6.31
CA THR A 198 14.53 2.16 -5.30
C THR A 198 13.69 1.48 -4.22
N LYS A 199 13.69 2.05 -3.02
CA LYS A 199 12.75 1.69 -1.95
C LYS A 199 12.56 2.90 -1.03
N LEU A 200 11.31 3.29 -0.77
CA LEU A 200 10.96 4.37 0.18
C LEU A 200 11.73 5.69 -0.06
N GLY A 201 11.81 6.12 -1.32
CA GLY A 201 12.53 7.34 -1.72
C GLY A 201 14.07 7.23 -1.77
N GLY A 202 14.63 6.14 -1.25
CA GLY A 202 16.06 5.83 -1.32
C GLY A 202 16.44 5.07 -2.58
N GLU A 203 17.73 5.11 -2.92
CA GLU A 203 18.35 4.44 -4.06
C GLU A 203 19.47 3.52 -3.59
N PHE A 204 19.42 2.29 -4.08
CA PHE A 204 20.25 1.20 -3.58
C PHE A 204 20.76 0.33 -4.73
N ALA A 205 21.85 -0.38 -4.50
CA ALA A 205 22.38 -1.34 -5.44
C ALA A 205 22.93 -2.59 -4.74
N ILE A 206 22.89 -3.71 -5.47
CA ILE A 206 23.64 -4.92 -5.14
C ILE A 206 24.71 -5.06 -6.22
N ILE A 207 25.98 -5.06 -5.82
CA ILE A 207 27.10 -5.24 -6.74
C ILE A 207 27.81 -6.57 -6.51
N PHE A 208 28.43 -7.08 -7.56
CA PHE A 208 29.15 -8.34 -7.57
C PHE A 208 30.58 -8.11 -8.05
N THR A 209 31.55 -8.43 -7.18
CA THR A 209 32.97 -8.12 -7.42
C THR A 209 33.77 -9.29 -7.95
N ASN A 210 33.28 -10.52 -7.78
CA ASN A 210 33.92 -11.72 -8.31
C ASN A 210 32.92 -12.53 -9.15
N GLU A 211 33.44 -13.46 -9.93
CA GLU A 211 32.60 -14.41 -10.67
C GLU A 211 31.73 -15.25 -9.73
N PHE A 212 30.48 -15.48 -10.14
CA PHE A 212 29.57 -16.35 -9.41
C PHE A 212 28.66 -17.11 -10.38
N LYS A 213 28.17 -18.28 -9.93
CA LYS A 213 27.20 -19.05 -10.69
C LYS A 213 25.78 -18.60 -10.36
N PRO A 214 24.89 -18.46 -11.36
CA PRO A 214 23.48 -18.22 -11.11
C PRO A 214 22.92 -19.32 -10.21
N SER A 215 22.23 -18.92 -9.15
CA SER A 215 21.52 -19.87 -8.29
C SER A 215 20.23 -20.36 -8.98
N ARG A 216 19.79 -21.56 -8.59
CA ARG A 216 18.52 -22.17 -9.06
C ARG A 216 17.40 -22.03 -8.03
N GLY A 217 17.55 -21.14 -7.04
CA GLY A 217 16.51 -20.93 -6.03
C GLY A 217 15.21 -20.47 -6.69
N GLU A 218 14.10 -21.11 -6.31
CA GLU A 218 12.80 -20.51 -6.54
C GLU A 218 12.69 -19.22 -5.71
N PRO A 219 11.87 -18.25 -6.12
CA PRO A 219 11.54 -17.14 -5.24
C PRO A 219 11.01 -17.70 -3.91
N SER A 220 11.33 -17.04 -2.80
CA SER A 220 10.59 -17.26 -1.55
C SER A 220 9.13 -16.93 -1.82
N TYR A 221 8.29 -17.96 -2.03
CA TYR A 221 6.85 -17.79 -2.18
C TYR A 221 6.36 -16.99 -0.99
N ARG A 222 6.01 -15.74 -1.22
CA ARG A 222 5.26 -14.93 -0.28
C ARG A 222 3.85 -14.89 -0.80
N ASP A 223 3.05 -15.79 -0.27
CA ASP A 223 1.62 -15.73 -0.41
C ASP A 223 1.15 -14.36 0.10
N ASN A 224 0.44 -13.61 -0.74
CA ASN A 224 -0.17 -12.36 -0.32
C ASN A 224 -1.58 -12.71 0.14
N TYR A 225 -1.67 -13.18 1.38
CA TYR A 225 -2.93 -13.56 1.99
C TYR A 225 -3.75 -12.33 2.32
N LEU A 226 -5.03 -12.39 2.02
CA LEU A 226 -6.03 -11.43 2.42
C LEU A 226 -7.12 -12.18 3.16
N PHE A 227 -7.47 -11.67 4.33
CA PHE A 227 -8.57 -12.15 5.16
C PHE A 227 -9.60 -11.02 5.28
N ILE A 228 -10.85 -11.32 4.95
CA ILE A 228 -12.01 -10.45 5.16
C ILE A 228 -12.90 -11.09 6.19
N ASP A 229 -13.49 -10.26 7.03
CA ASP A 229 -14.61 -10.65 7.87
C ASP A 229 -15.59 -9.49 8.05
N VAL A 230 -16.88 -9.79 8.07
CA VAL A 230 -17.94 -8.78 8.22
C VAL A 230 -18.09 -8.40 9.69
N MET A 231 -17.99 -7.11 9.96
CA MET A 231 -18.19 -6.56 11.29
C MET A 231 -19.67 -6.63 11.67
N ASP A 232 -19.95 -7.11 12.88
CA ASP A 232 -21.32 -7.25 13.41
C ASP A 232 -22.27 -7.98 12.46
N SER A 233 -21.78 -9.08 11.87
CA SER A 233 -22.53 -9.89 10.91
C SER A 233 -23.88 -10.36 11.45
N THR A 234 -23.97 -10.64 12.77
CA THR A 234 -25.23 -11.03 13.42
C THR A 234 -26.25 -9.89 13.41
N GLY A 235 -25.88 -8.69 13.84
CA GLY A 235 -26.77 -7.52 13.78
C GLY A 235 -27.17 -7.16 12.34
N PHE A 236 -26.23 -7.25 11.40
CA PHE A 236 -26.50 -7.02 9.98
C PHE A 236 -27.53 -8.01 9.41
N ILE A 237 -27.42 -9.30 9.74
CA ILE A 237 -28.38 -10.33 9.30
C ILE A 237 -29.76 -10.09 9.90
N GLU A 238 -29.84 -9.62 11.15
CA GLU A 238 -31.13 -9.28 11.79
C GLU A 238 -31.82 -8.09 11.10
N GLU A 239 -31.05 -7.09 10.66
CA GLU A 239 -31.58 -5.87 10.03
C GLU A 239 -31.89 -6.05 8.53
N HIS A 240 -31.00 -6.70 7.78
CA HIS A 240 -31.05 -6.76 6.32
C HIS A 240 -31.31 -8.15 5.75
N GLY A 241 -31.22 -9.19 6.58
CA GLY A 241 -31.39 -10.58 6.15
C GLY A 241 -30.10 -11.24 5.66
N ARG A 242 -30.07 -12.57 5.75
CA ARG A 242 -28.90 -13.38 5.37
C ARG A 242 -28.59 -13.31 3.87
N ASP A 243 -29.62 -13.22 3.03
CA ASP A 243 -29.46 -13.24 1.58
C ASP A 243 -28.66 -12.02 1.09
N THR A 244 -28.86 -10.85 1.70
CA THR A 244 -28.09 -9.64 1.39
C THR A 244 -26.62 -9.79 1.78
N LEU A 245 -26.31 -10.41 2.92
CA LEU A 245 -24.92 -10.71 3.29
C LEU A 245 -24.26 -11.66 2.29
N VAL A 246 -24.99 -12.69 1.86
CA VAL A 246 -24.50 -13.66 0.87
C VAL A 246 -24.21 -12.98 -0.46
N GLU A 247 -25.07 -12.06 -0.91
CA GLU A 247 -24.88 -11.28 -2.13
C GLU A 247 -23.59 -10.44 -2.07
N ILE A 248 -23.41 -9.65 -1.00
CA ILE A 248 -22.22 -8.81 -0.81
C ILE A 248 -20.95 -9.66 -0.79
N MET A 249 -20.93 -10.77 -0.05
CA MET A 249 -19.75 -11.63 0.06
C MET A 249 -19.45 -12.38 -1.25
N ASN A 250 -20.48 -12.75 -2.02
CA ASN A 250 -20.31 -13.35 -3.33
C ASN A 250 -19.78 -12.33 -4.36
N ASP A 251 -20.25 -11.09 -4.33
CA ASP A 251 -19.74 -10.02 -5.20
C ASP A 251 -18.26 -9.74 -4.91
N ILE A 252 -17.89 -9.65 -3.63
CA ILE A 252 -16.50 -9.54 -3.17
C ILE A 252 -15.67 -10.71 -3.71
N LYS A 253 -16.14 -11.95 -3.52
CA LYS A 253 -15.46 -13.16 -4.01
C LYS A 253 -15.23 -13.11 -5.53
N VAL A 254 -16.28 -12.81 -6.28
CA VAL A 254 -16.23 -12.74 -7.76
C VAL A 254 -15.29 -11.64 -8.23
N TYR A 255 -15.29 -10.49 -7.56
CA TYR A 255 -14.35 -9.41 -7.83
C TYR A 255 -12.91 -9.86 -7.64
N MET A 256 -12.60 -10.50 -6.51
CA MET A 256 -11.25 -11.01 -6.21
C MET A 256 -10.75 -12.01 -7.24
N GLU A 257 -11.59 -12.98 -7.63
CA GLU A 257 -11.24 -14.01 -8.60
C GLU A 257 -11.05 -13.43 -10.02
N LYS A 258 -11.99 -12.57 -10.47
CA LYS A 258 -12.03 -12.13 -11.87
C LYS A 258 -11.21 -10.88 -12.16
N LYS A 259 -11.12 -9.94 -11.21
CA LYS A 259 -10.48 -8.62 -11.41
C LYS A 259 -9.09 -8.56 -10.80
N CYS A 260 -8.89 -9.21 -9.66
CA CYS A 260 -7.62 -9.18 -8.94
C CYS A 260 -6.78 -10.46 -9.10
N HIS A 261 -7.27 -11.45 -9.85
CA HIS A 261 -6.62 -12.75 -10.06
C HIS A 261 -6.27 -13.48 -8.74
N GLY A 262 -7.09 -13.26 -7.71
CA GLY A 262 -6.97 -13.92 -6.42
C GLY A 262 -7.46 -15.36 -6.49
N LYS A 263 -6.80 -16.24 -5.73
CA LYS A 263 -7.25 -17.60 -5.48
C LYS A 263 -7.96 -17.66 -4.14
N ILE A 264 -9.26 -17.94 -4.14
CA ILE A 264 -10.01 -18.17 -2.89
C ILE A 264 -9.54 -19.47 -2.27
N GLU A 265 -9.05 -19.41 -1.03
CA GLU A 265 -8.56 -20.57 -0.30
C GLU A 265 -9.51 -21.04 0.81
N GLY A 266 -10.43 -20.17 1.22
CA GLY A 266 -11.48 -20.50 2.17
C GLY A 266 -12.60 -19.48 2.10
N TYR A 267 -13.81 -19.97 1.83
CA TYR A 267 -15.05 -19.22 1.93
C TYR A 267 -16.16 -20.25 2.04
N ARG A 268 -16.96 -20.17 3.10
CA ARG A 268 -18.18 -20.95 3.22
C ARG A 268 -19.31 -20.13 2.61
N GLU A 269 -20.06 -20.70 1.68
CA GLU A 269 -21.20 -20.00 1.07
C GLU A 269 -22.18 -19.54 2.16
N GLY A 270 -22.41 -18.23 2.20
CA GLY A 270 -23.20 -17.56 3.24
C GLY A 270 -22.54 -17.46 4.61
N GLY A 271 -21.22 -17.58 4.69
CA GLY A 271 -20.39 -17.14 5.81
C GLY A 271 -20.07 -15.65 5.72
N ASP A 272 -19.56 -15.09 6.82
CA ASP A 272 -19.12 -13.71 6.97
C ASP A 272 -17.61 -13.52 6.74
N ASP A 273 -16.84 -14.61 6.69
CA ASP A 273 -15.40 -14.59 6.50
C ASP A 273 -14.95 -15.13 5.13
N LEU A 274 -13.86 -14.58 4.61
CA LEU A 274 -13.24 -15.01 3.35
C LEU A 274 -11.73 -14.89 3.42
N ILE A 275 -11.04 -15.91 2.91
CA ILE A 275 -9.59 -15.89 2.75
C ILE A 275 -9.17 -16.19 1.31
N ALA A 276 -8.29 -15.33 0.79
CA ALA A 276 -7.77 -15.40 -0.57
C ALA A 276 -6.26 -15.20 -0.59
N ASN A 277 -5.60 -15.74 -1.61
CA ASN A 277 -4.18 -15.57 -1.88
C ASN A 277 -4.02 -14.82 -3.22
N PHE A 278 -3.16 -13.82 -3.25
CA PHE A 278 -2.90 -13.01 -4.43
C PHE A 278 -1.46 -13.16 -4.94
N PRO A 279 -1.25 -13.09 -6.28
CA PRO A 279 0.08 -13.14 -6.87
C PRO A 279 1.01 -12.03 -6.36
N THR A 280 0.47 -10.84 -6.11
CA THR A 280 1.23 -9.68 -5.69
C THR A 280 0.50 -8.88 -4.60
N LYS A 281 1.29 -8.15 -3.80
CA LYS A 281 0.79 -7.40 -2.65
C LYS A 281 -0.14 -6.25 -3.03
N ASP A 282 0.13 -5.56 -4.13
CA ASP A 282 -0.75 -4.50 -4.66
C ASP A 282 -2.11 -5.06 -5.08
N MET A 283 -2.17 -6.26 -5.68
CA MET A 283 -3.44 -6.92 -6.00
C MET A 283 -4.23 -7.23 -4.73
N ALA A 284 -3.57 -7.73 -3.68
CA ALA A 284 -4.20 -7.90 -2.37
C ALA A 284 -4.70 -6.56 -1.78
N LEU A 285 -3.90 -5.49 -1.86
CA LEU A 285 -4.29 -4.17 -1.37
C LEU A 285 -5.50 -3.59 -2.12
N ARG A 286 -5.54 -3.72 -3.45
CA ARG A 286 -6.70 -3.32 -4.27
C ARG A 286 -7.94 -4.14 -3.91
N ALA A 287 -7.80 -5.46 -3.89
CA ALA A 287 -8.87 -6.35 -3.49
C ALA A 287 -9.45 -5.97 -2.13
N GLY A 288 -8.59 -5.65 -1.17
CA GLY A 288 -9.01 -5.24 0.17
C GLY A 288 -9.75 -3.90 0.22
N ILE A 289 -9.19 -2.85 -0.39
CA ILE A 289 -9.81 -1.51 -0.34
C ILE A 289 -11.12 -1.46 -1.15
N ASP A 290 -11.17 -2.13 -2.31
CA ASP A 290 -12.35 -2.15 -3.16
C ASP A 290 -13.48 -2.96 -2.51
N SER A 291 -13.15 -4.10 -1.87
CA SER A 291 -14.12 -4.86 -1.07
C SER A 291 -14.66 -4.03 0.09
N ALA A 292 -13.80 -3.23 0.72
CA ALA A 292 -14.18 -2.39 1.85
C ALA A 292 -15.11 -1.24 1.43
N TRP A 293 -14.90 -0.65 0.26
CA TRP A 293 -15.80 0.34 -0.32
C TRP A 293 -17.12 -0.28 -0.77
N HIS A 294 -17.07 -1.42 -1.47
CA HIS A 294 -18.26 -2.11 -1.92
C HIS A 294 -19.15 -2.54 -0.75
N ALA A 295 -18.59 -3.17 0.28
CA ALA A 295 -19.34 -3.54 1.48
C ALA A 295 -20.00 -2.31 2.13
N MET A 296 -19.26 -1.20 2.26
CA MET A 296 -19.77 0.03 2.86
C MET A 296 -20.91 0.66 2.05
N ASP A 297 -20.82 0.63 0.72
CA ASP A 297 -21.89 1.11 -0.17
C ASP A 297 -23.17 0.25 -0.03
N SER A 298 -22.99 -1.04 0.20
CA SER A 298 -24.07 -2.01 0.48
C SER A 298 -24.52 -2.03 1.95
N GLY A 299 -24.04 -1.10 2.80
CA GLY A 299 -24.45 -0.97 4.20
C GLY A 299 -23.71 -1.86 5.21
N ALA A 300 -22.81 -2.72 4.76
CA ALA A 300 -21.98 -3.57 5.62
C ALA A 300 -20.61 -2.92 5.93
N ASN A 301 -19.99 -3.29 7.03
CA ASN A 301 -18.60 -2.90 7.31
C ASN A 301 -17.74 -4.16 7.39
N ILE A 302 -16.52 -4.11 6.86
CA ILE A 302 -15.63 -5.26 6.87
C ILE A 302 -14.28 -4.92 7.49
N ARG A 303 -13.71 -5.90 8.20
CA ARG A 303 -12.30 -5.89 8.58
C ARG A 303 -11.52 -6.64 7.51
N VAL A 304 -10.44 -6.01 7.04
CA VAL A 304 -9.54 -6.61 6.05
C VAL A 304 -8.14 -6.68 6.64
N GLY A 305 -7.53 -7.86 6.62
CA GLY A 305 -6.15 -8.06 7.01
C GLY A 305 -5.36 -8.68 5.87
N ILE A 306 -4.29 -8.04 5.43
CA ILE A 306 -3.38 -8.59 4.42
C ILE A 306 -2.15 -9.09 5.13
N GLY A 307 -1.61 -10.28 4.87
CA GLY A 307 -0.44 -10.87 5.53
C GLY A 307 0.36 -11.82 4.63
N ARG A 308 1.52 -12.31 5.11
CA ARG A 308 2.35 -13.28 4.36
C ARG A 308 1.89 -14.72 4.59
N THR A 309 1.08 -14.94 5.61
CA THR A 309 0.47 -16.23 5.94
C THR A 309 -1.00 -16.02 6.25
N ARG A 310 -1.80 -17.08 6.14
CA ARG A 310 -3.22 -17.06 6.53
C ARG A 310 -3.43 -16.54 7.95
N ARG A 311 -2.60 -17.00 8.88
CA ARG A 311 -2.64 -16.60 10.29
C ARG A 311 -2.33 -15.12 10.45
N GLU A 312 -1.28 -14.63 9.80
CA GLU A 312 -0.88 -13.22 9.89
C GLU A 312 -1.94 -12.29 9.28
N ALA A 313 -2.60 -12.71 8.18
CA ALA A 313 -3.72 -11.98 7.61
C ALA A 313 -4.90 -11.90 8.60
N GLY A 314 -5.27 -13.02 9.23
CA GLY A 314 -6.31 -13.05 10.26
C GLY A 314 -5.98 -12.21 11.51
N GLU A 315 -4.74 -12.31 12.02
CA GLU A 315 -4.27 -11.49 13.15
C GLU A 315 -4.35 -9.99 12.83
N ARG A 316 -4.01 -9.59 11.60
CA ARG A 316 -4.11 -8.20 11.14
C ARG A 316 -5.57 -7.76 10.99
N ALA A 317 -6.46 -8.62 10.53
CA ALA A 317 -7.89 -8.32 10.50
C ALA A 317 -8.45 -8.14 11.92
N GLN A 318 -8.03 -8.94 12.90
CA GLN A 318 -8.45 -8.79 14.29
C GLN A 318 -7.94 -7.49 14.94
N LEU A 319 -6.81 -6.93 14.50
CA LEU A 319 -6.36 -5.61 14.97
C LEU A 319 -7.40 -4.51 14.69
N ALA A 320 -8.23 -4.68 13.65
CA ALA A 320 -9.30 -3.76 13.29
C ALA A 320 -10.29 -3.49 14.43
N ASP A 321 -10.56 -4.48 15.29
CA ASP A 321 -11.62 -4.41 16.31
C ASP A 321 -11.36 -3.30 17.34
N ASN A 322 -10.09 -2.96 17.54
CA ASN A 322 -9.64 -1.92 18.46
C ASN A 322 -9.55 -0.54 17.80
N ILE A 323 -9.75 -0.46 16.48
CA ILE A 323 -9.56 0.77 15.69
C ILE A 323 -10.94 1.27 15.27
N LYS A 324 -11.61 1.99 16.17
CA LYS A 324 -12.92 2.58 15.91
C LYS A 324 -13.02 3.97 16.50
N LEU A 325 -13.81 4.82 15.84
CA LEU A 325 -14.19 6.11 16.38
C LEU A 325 -15.42 5.92 17.28
N TRP A 326 -16.61 5.92 16.68
CA TRP A 326 -17.89 5.85 17.39
C TRP A 326 -18.65 4.58 17.00
N ASN A 327 -18.68 4.26 15.71
CA ASN A 327 -19.29 3.05 15.16
C ASN A 327 -18.22 2.17 14.49
N PRO A 328 -18.48 0.86 14.33
CA PRO A 328 -17.67 0.00 13.47
C PRO A 328 -17.63 0.58 12.05
N THR A 329 -16.47 0.54 11.43
CA THR A 329 -16.23 1.07 10.09
C THR A 329 -15.23 0.20 9.38
N SER A 330 -15.38 0.08 8.07
CA SER A 330 -14.44 -0.70 7.27
C SER A 330 -13.00 -0.23 7.45
N ILE A 331 -12.10 -1.18 7.68
CA ILE A 331 -10.67 -0.92 7.85
C ILE A 331 -9.85 -2.05 7.23
N MET A 332 -8.80 -1.67 6.50
CA MET A 332 -7.82 -2.57 5.94
C MET A 332 -6.46 -2.40 6.60
N VAL A 333 -5.93 -3.46 7.22
CA VAL A 333 -4.64 -3.49 7.92
C VAL A 333 -3.60 -4.26 7.09
N PHE A 334 -2.43 -3.66 6.90
CA PHE A 334 -1.35 -4.21 6.07
C PHE A 334 0.03 -3.77 6.55
N ASP A 335 1.07 -4.50 6.15
CA ASP A 335 2.46 -4.13 6.44
C ASP A 335 3.04 -3.19 5.38
N VAL A 336 3.98 -2.35 5.78
CA VAL A 336 4.85 -1.60 4.85
C VAL A 336 6.25 -1.62 5.44
N ALA A 337 7.19 -2.20 4.70
CA ALA A 337 8.51 -2.57 5.22
C ALA A 337 8.38 -3.46 6.47
N ASP A 338 8.66 -2.93 7.66
CA ASP A 338 8.53 -3.59 8.95
C ASP A 338 7.46 -2.95 9.86
N GLY A 339 6.77 -1.91 9.38
CA GLY A 339 5.66 -1.26 10.07
C GLY A 339 4.30 -1.86 9.71
N ILE A 340 3.28 -1.52 10.51
CA ILE A 340 1.88 -1.90 10.32
C ILE A 340 1.07 -0.62 10.16
N TYR A 341 0.28 -0.57 9.08
CA TYR A 341 -0.54 0.57 8.71
C TYR A 341 -1.96 0.12 8.44
N GLY A 342 -2.89 1.08 8.47
CA GLY A 342 -4.29 0.82 8.15
C GLY A 342 -4.87 1.87 7.22
N TYR A 343 -5.74 1.46 6.31
CA TYR A 343 -6.70 2.35 5.68
C TYR A 343 -8.01 2.25 6.42
N PHE A 344 -8.33 3.29 7.17
CA PHE A 344 -9.59 3.43 7.88
C PHE A 344 -10.56 4.22 7.01
N ILE A 345 -11.74 3.67 6.74
CA ILE A 345 -12.76 4.31 5.91
C ILE A 345 -13.86 4.85 6.85
N PRO A 346 -13.95 6.17 7.09
CA PRO A 346 -14.92 6.70 8.03
C PRO A 346 -16.39 6.46 7.62
N SER A 347 -17.24 6.27 8.62
CA SER A 347 -18.70 6.15 8.42
C SER A 347 -19.29 7.38 7.72
N PRO A 348 -20.45 7.27 7.05
CA PRO A 348 -21.13 8.42 6.45
C PRO A 348 -21.30 9.60 7.42
N PHE A 349 -21.70 9.33 8.67
CA PHE A 349 -21.81 10.36 9.71
C PHE A 349 -20.46 11.05 9.98
N THR A 350 -19.39 10.28 10.16
CA THR A 350 -18.05 10.83 10.40
C THR A 350 -17.59 11.69 9.23
N ARG A 351 -17.84 11.23 7.99
CA ARG A 351 -17.55 11.99 6.77
C ARG A 351 -18.30 13.32 6.73
N SER A 352 -19.59 13.33 7.04
CA SER A 352 -20.40 14.55 7.11
C SER A 352 -19.87 15.54 8.13
N VAL A 353 -19.48 15.07 9.33
CA VAL A 353 -18.86 15.92 10.36
C VAL A 353 -17.54 16.51 9.86
N MET A 354 -16.68 15.68 9.23
CA MET A 354 -15.42 16.14 8.66
C MET A 354 -15.64 17.19 7.57
N ASP A 355 -16.59 16.97 6.66
CA ASP A 355 -16.91 17.91 5.59
C ASP A 355 -17.49 19.23 6.12
N PHE A 356 -18.35 19.17 7.15
CA PHE A 356 -18.84 20.36 7.82
C PHE A 356 -17.69 21.20 8.39
N LEU A 357 -16.75 20.55 9.11
CA LEU A 357 -15.59 21.21 9.70
C LEU A 357 -14.64 21.80 8.64
N MET A 358 -14.47 21.12 7.50
CA MET A 358 -13.56 21.54 6.44
C MET A 358 -14.12 22.66 5.55
N ASN A 359 -15.41 22.57 5.20
CA ASN A 359 -16.01 23.39 4.14
C ASN A 359 -16.87 24.54 4.69
N ARG A 360 -17.51 24.38 5.86
CA ARG A 360 -18.37 25.40 6.45
C ARG A 360 -17.66 26.24 7.52
N LYS A 361 -16.45 26.70 7.21
CA LYS A 361 -15.56 27.41 8.16
C LYS A 361 -16.22 28.60 8.86
N ALA A 362 -17.02 29.38 8.13
CA ALA A 362 -17.75 30.52 8.68
C ALA A 362 -18.83 30.09 9.68
N ALA A 363 -19.56 29.01 9.39
CA ALA A 363 -20.55 28.44 10.30
C ALA A 363 -19.91 27.84 11.55
N VAL A 364 -18.78 27.13 11.40
CA VAL A 364 -18.00 26.59 12.52
C VAL A 364 -17.50 27.72 13.43
N LEU A 365 -16.98 28.81 12.85
CA LEU A 365 -16.53 29.97 13.62
C LEU A 365 -17.70 30.65 14.35
N LEU A 366 -18.85 30.80 13.69
CA LEU A 366 -20.07 31.33 14.30
C LEU A 366 -20.55 30.46 15.46
N ILE A 367 -20.60 29.14 15.28
CA ILE A 367 -20.94 28.17 16.34
C ILE A 367 -19.96 28.31 17.50
N PHE A 368 -18.66 28.39 17.23
CA PHE A 368 -17.65 28.56 18.26
C PHE A 368 -17.85 29.86 19.05
N ILE A 369 -18.01 31.00 18.36
CA ILE A 369 -18.24 32.30 19.01
C ILE A 369 -19.54 32.27 19.83
N PHE A 370 -20.60 31.68 19.30
CA PHE A 370 -21.89 31.55 19.96
C PHE A 370 -21.79 30.72 21.24
N VAL A 371 -21.28 29.49 21.14
CA VAL A 371 -21.11 28.59 22.29
C VAL A 371 -20.15 29.19 23.31
N PHE A 372 -19.04 29.78 22.87
CA PHE A 372 -18.09 30.44 23.76
C PHE A 372 -18.72 31.60 24.52
N THR A 373 -19.45 32.49 23.83
CA THR A 373 -20.10 33.65 24.46
C THR A 373 -21.19 33.20 25.44
N ALA A 374 -22.03 32.24 25.06
CA ALA A 374 -23.07 31.70 25.92
C ALA A 374 -22.48 31.00 27.17
N THR A 375 -21.41 30.22 26.99
CA THR A 375 -20.72 29.54 28.10
C THR A 375 -20.02 30.54 29.01
N PHE A 376 -19.36 31.55 28.45
CA PHE A 376 -18.65 32.59 29.22
C PHE A 376 -19.61 33.47 30.02
N LEU A 377 -20.72 33.91 29.41
CA LEU A 377 -21.75 34.66 30.11
C LEU A 377 -22.43 33.79 31.19
N GLY A 378 -22.79 32.56 30.84
CA GLY A 378 -23.35 31.59 31.79
C GLY A 378 -22.44 31.37 32.99
N TRP A 379 -21.14 31.12 32.77
CA TRP A 379 -20.16 30.93 33.83
C TRP A 379 -20.04 32.15 34.76
N ASN A 380 -19.96 33.36 34.20
CA ASN A 380 -19.89 34.59 34.99
C ASN A 380 -21.18 34.90 35.76
N MET A 381 -22.33 34.39 35.28
CA MET A 381 -23.63 34.54 35.93
C MET A 381 -23.98 33.36 36.87
N GLY A 382 -23.11 32.36 37.01
CA GLY A 382 -23.34 31.18 37.84
C GLY A 382 -24.23 30.10 37.21
N HIS A 383 -24.54 30.21 35.92
CA HIS A 383 -25.41 29.29 35.16
C HIS A 383 -24.62 28.56 34.07
N TRP A 384 -24.01 27.44 34.45
CA TRP A 384 -23.24 26.58 33.53
C TRP A 384 -24.13 25.92 32.45
N GLU A 385 -25.45 25.84 32.70
CA GLU A 385 -26.45 25.24 31.81
C GLU A 385 -26.55 25.97 30.47
N PHE A 386 -26.26 27.27 30.42
CA PHE A 386 -26.29 28.06 29.19
C PHE A 386 -25.28 27.56 28.15
N GLY A 387 -24.14 27.03 28.59
CA GLY A 387 -23.18 26.39 27.71
C GLY A 387 -23.76 25.12 27.06
N LEU A 388 -24.43 24.27 27.84
CA LEU A 388 -25.08 23.05 27.33
C LEU A 388 -26.20 23.35 26.34
N ILE A 389 -27.07 24.32 26.66
CA ILE A 389 -28.16 24.73 25.76
C ILE A 389 -27.60 25.29 24.46
N ALA A 390 -26.54 26.10 24.53
CA ALA A 390 -25.89 26.63 23.34
C ALA A 390 -25.25 25.53 22.48
N ILE A 391 -24.64 24.51 23.09
CA ILE A 391 -24.13 23.33 22.38
C ILE A 391 -25.28 22.59 21.68
N LEU A 392 -26.41 22.37 22.36
CA LEU A 392 -27.56 21.67 21.78
C LEU A 392 -28.15 22.43 20.58
N LEU A 393 -28.32 23.75 20.71
CA LEU A 393 -28.78 24.61 19.62
C LEU A 393 -27.79 24.64 18.44
N ALA A 394 -26.49 24.64 18.73
CA ALA A 394 -25.46 24.57 17.70
C ALA A 394 -25.47 23.23 16.95
N VAL A 395 -25.72 22.11 17.64
CA VAL A 395 -25.88 20.79 17.02
C VAL A 395 -27.12 20.77 16.12
N ILE A 396 -28.26 21.28 16.59
CA ILE A 396 -29.49 21.38 15.78
C ILE A 396 -29.25 22.23 14.53
N TYR A 397 -28.62 23.39 14.68
CA TYR A 397 -28.27 24.26 13.56
C TYR A 397 -27.35 23.54 12.56
N ALA A 398 -26.31 22.85 13.04
CA ALA A 398 -25.37 22.12 12.17
C ALA A 398 -26.03 20.94 11.43
N VAL A 399 -27.07 20.32 12.00
CA VAL A 399 -27.83 19.22 11.37
C VAL A 399 -28.86 19.74 10.36
N THR A 400 -29.39 20.96 10.55
CA THR A 400 -30.45 21.54 9.71
C THR A 400 -29.96 22.47 8.59
N ALA A 401 -28.70 22.88 8.60
CA ALA A 401 -28.11 23.86 7.67
C ALA A 401 -27.14 23.25 6.66
#